data_AF-A0A526PXB5-F1
#
_entry.id   AF-A0A526PXB5-F1
#
_cell.length_a   1.000
_cell.length_b   1.000
_cell.length_c   1.000
_cell.angle_alpha   90.00
_cell.angle_beta   90.00
_cell.angle_gamma   90.00
#
_symmetry.space_group_name_H-M   'P 1'
#
loop_
_entity.id
_entity.type
_entity.pdbx_description
1 polymer ?
#
loop_
_entity_poly.entity_id
_entity_poly.type
_entity_poly.pdbx_seq_one_letter_code
_entity_poly.pdbx_strand_id
1 'polypeptide(L)'
;RTGDTEEVKARLLVNAAGPWVDHVLSATVGQNDVHNVRLVQGSHIVIAKKFDDPRAYFFQNKDGRIIFAIPYEEEFTLIGTTDRDYPGDPHDVKISDTEIDYLCAAASEYFAQPVKRSDIVWTYSAVRPLYD
;
A
#
# COMPACT_ATOMS: atom_id res chain seq x y z
N ARG A 1 20.95 -10.64 -11.55
CA ARG A 1 21.82 -10.96 -10.39
C ARG A 1 22.96 -11.83 -10.90
N THR A 2 24.19 -11.65 -10.40
CA THR A 2 25.37 -12.44 -10.83
C THR A 2 25.30 -13.91 -10.40
N GLY A 3 24.48 -14.21 -9.36
CA GLY A 3 24.30 -15.56 -8.84
C GLY A 3 25.33 -15.96 -7.80
N ASP A 4 26.28 -15.07 -7.48
CA ASP A 4 27.33 -15.33 -6.50
C ASP A 4 26.75 -15.48 -5.10
N THR A 5 27.29 -16.44 -4.36
CA THR A 5 26.93 -16.73 -2.97
C THR A 5 28.12 -16.46 -2.06
N GLU A 6 27.88 -15.88 -0.88
CA GLU A 6 28.91 -15.64 0.12
C GLU A 6 28.50 -16.13 1.52
N GLU A 7 29.48 -16.44 2.36
CA GLU A 7 29.28 -16.80 3.75
C GLU A 7 29.62 -15.60 4.65
N VAL A 8 28.69 -15.23 5.54
CA VAL A 8 28.86 -14.14 6.50
C VAL A 8 28.71 -14.67 7.92
N LYS A 9 29.64 -14.30 8.82
CA LYS A 9 29.59 -14.64 10.25
C LYS A 9 29.21 -13.42 11.08
N ALA A 10 28.23 -13.58 11.96
CA ALA A 10 27.76 -12.51 12.84
C ALA A 10 27.48 -13.06 14.25
N ARG A 11 27.56 -12.18 15.26
CA ARG A 11 27.18 -12.52 16.65
C ARG A 11 25.66 -12.49 16.88
N LEU A 12 24.94 -11.77 16.03
CA LEU A 12 23.48 -11.57 16.09
C LEU A 12 22.96 -11.36 14.66
N LEU A 13 21.77 -11.88 14.37
CA LEU A 13 21.03 -11.66 13.14
C LEU A 13 19.64 -11.09 13.49
N VAL A 14 19.21 -10.05 12.79
CA VAL A 14 17.87 -9.45 12.94
C VAL A 14 17.10 -9.69 11.65
N ASN A 15 15.94 -10.33 11.75
CA ASN A 15 15.00 -10.45 10.63
C ASN A 15 14.12 -9.19 10.57
N ALA A 16 14.42 -8.29 9.63
CA ALA A 16 13.64 -7.08 9.36
C ALA A 16 12.98 -7.13 7.96
N ALA A 17 12.58 -8.32 7.53
CA ALA A 17 12.08 -8.55 6.16
C ALA A 17 10.64 -8.09 5.89
N GLY A 18 10.00 -7.37 6.82
CA GLY A 18 8.65 -6.80 6.62
C GLY A 18 7.63 -7.86 6.19
N PRO A 19 6.93 -7.69 5.04
CA PRO A 19 6.01 -8.69 4.48
C PRO A 19 6.57 -10.11 4.31
N TRP A 20 7.89 -10.26 4.23
CA TRP A 20 8.57 -11.54 4.05
C TRP A 20 9.11 -12.13 5.35
N VAL A 21 8.75 -11.59 6.52
CA VAL A 21 9.28 -12.05 7.83
C VAL A 21 9.06 -13.56 8.04
N ASP A 22 7.87 -14.07 7.73
CA ASP A 22 7.52 -15.49 7.88
C ASP A 22 8.19 -16.37 6.81
N HIS A 23 8.43 -15.84 5.61
CA HIS A 23 9.20 -16.52 4.57
C HIS A 23 10.66 -16.73 5.00
N VAL A 24 11.30 -15.71 5.58
CA VAL A 24 12.67 -15.83 6.09
C VAL A 24 12.74 -16.85 7.23
N LEU A 25 11.78 -16.83 8.17
CA LEU A 25 11.73 -17.77 9.28
C LEU A 25 11.55 -19.22 8.81
N SER A 26 10.60 -19.47 7.91
CA SER A 26 10.36 -20.81 7.36
C SER A 26 11.51 -21.32 6.51
N ALA A 27 12.01 -20.52 5.56
CA ALA A 27 13.05 -20.94 4.63
C ALA A 27 14.45 -21.07 5.26
N THR A 28 14.73 -20.31 6.33
CA THR A 28 16.10 -20.20 6.89
C THR A 28 16.24 -20.91 8.23
N VAL A 29 15.18 -20.94 9.05
CA VAL A 29 15.23 -21.41 10.44
C VAL A 29 14.49 -22.74 10.62
N GLY A 30 13.75 -23.21 9.60
CA GLY A 30 13.04 -24.49 9.64
C GLY A 30 11.84 -24.51 10.60
N GLN A 31 11.33 -23.33 10.95
CA GLN A 31 10.05 -23.21 11.67
C GLN A 31 8.93 -23.36 10.63
N ASN A 32 8.13 -24.42 10.73
CA ASN A 32 7.15 -24.77 9.69
C ASN A 32 5.76 -24.16 9.92
N ASP A 33 5.45 -23.71 11.14
CA ASP A 33 4.16 -23.11 11.52
C ASP A 33 4.32 -21.61 11.86
N VAL A 34 4.72 -20.81 10.86
CA VAL A 34 4.99 -19.37 11.05
C VAL A 34 3.88 -18.55 10.41
N HIS A 35 2.97 -17.99 11.21
CA HIS A 35 1.90 -17.08 10.78
C HIS A 35 1.87 -15.86 11.72
N ASN A 36 2.94 -15.07 11.71
CA ASN A 36 3.05 -13.92 12.60
C ASN A 36 2.42 -12.66 12.00
N VAL A 37 2.20 -12.63 10.68
CA VAL A 37 1.71 -11.42 10.00
C VAL A 37 0.51 -11.69 9.10
N ARG A 38 -0.53 -10.85 9.25
CA ARG A 38 -1.59 -10.68 8.25
C ARG A 38 -1.15 -9.61 7.25
N LEU A 39 -1.11 -9.99 5.97
CA LEU A 39 -0.79 -9.07 4.89
C LEU A 39 -2.04 -8.32 4.45
N VAL A 40 -2.00 -7.00 4.62
CA VAL A 40 -3.09 -6.11 4.23
C VAL A 40 -2.63 -5.18 3.12
N GLN A 41 -3.19 -5.34 1.93
CA GLN A 41 -2.97 -4.46 0.79
C GLN A 41 -3.56 -3.08 1.04
N GLY A 42 -2.78 -2.06 0.69
CA GLY A 42 -3.22 -0.69 0.56
C GLY A 42 -2.67 -0.04 -0.69
N SER A 43 -3.56 0.63 -1.40
CA SER A 43 -3.25 1.26 -2.68
C SER A 43 -3.52 2.76 -2.64
N HIS A 44 -2.90 3.47 -3.57
CA HIS A 44 -3.11 4.89 -3.80
C HIS A 44 -3.22 5.17 -5.30
N ILE A 45 -3.99 6.20 -5.63
CA ILE A 45 -4.04 6.79 -6.97
C ILE A 45 -3.42 8.20 -6.91
N VAL A 46 -2.69 8.56 -7.95
CA VAL A 46 -2.17 9.91 -8.16
C VAL A 46 -2.91 10.49 -9.36
N ILE A 47 -3.50 11.67 -9.15
CA ILE A 47 -4.24 12.41 -10.17
C ILE A 47 -3.61 13.79 -10.36
N ALA A 48 -3.92 14.45 -11.47
CA ALA A 48 -3.59 15.87 -11.64
C ALA A 48 -4.16 16.70 -10.46
N LYS A 49 -3.45 17.78 -10.11
CA LYS A 49 -3.78 18.65 -8.97
C LYS A 49 -5.27 18.99 -8.91
N LYS A 50 -5.90 18.65 -7.79
CA LYS A 50 -7.35 18.84 -7.58
C LYS A 50 -7.69 20.15 -6.87
N PHE A 51 -6.74 20.74 -6.15
CA PHE A 51 -6.90 21.97 -5.36
C PHE A 51 -5.54 22.64 -5.10
N ASP A 52 -5.57 23.96 -4.83
CA ASP A 52 -4.37 24.77 -4.54
C ASP A 52 -4.06 24.95 -3.05
N ASP A 53 -4.95 24.49 -2.16
CA ASP A 53 -4.70 24.51 -0.71
C ASP A 53 -3.47 23.63 -0.39
N PRO A 54 -2.45 24.14 0.34
CA PRO A 54 -1.26 23.36 0.64
C PRO A 54 -1.48 22.28 1.71
N ARG A 55 -2.65 22.21 2.33
CA ARG A 55 -2.97 21.24 3.38
C ARG A 55 -3.49 19.94 2.78
N ALA A 56 -3.22 18.84 3.48
CA ALA A 56 -3.91 17.59 3.23
C ALA A 56 -5.33 17.63 3.81
N TYR A 57 -6.27 16.97 3.13
CA TYR A 57 -7.60 16.68 3.66
C TYR A 57 -7.70 15.21 4.04
N PHE A 58 -8.55 14.93 5.04
CA PHE A 58 -9.03 13.57 5.29
C PHE A 58 -10.55 13.56 5.16
N PHE A 59 -11.09 12.49 4.59
CA PHE A 59 -12.50 12.28 4.31
C PHE A 59 -12.99 11.07 5.11
N GLN A 60 -14.22 11.12 5.61
CA GLN A 60 -14.83 10.06 6.43
C GLN A 60 -15.84 9.28 5.58
N ASN A 61 -15.44 8.12 5.11
CA ASN A 61 -16.26 7.33 4.20
C ASN A 61 -17.42 6.63 4.95
N LYS A 62 -18.46 6.26 4.19
CA LYS A 62 -19.67 5.59 4.72
C LYS A 62 -19.39 4.25 5.40
N ASP A 63 -18.27 3.61 5.08
CA ASP A 63 -17.81 2.36 5.68
C ASP A 63 -17.03 2.56 7.00
N GLY A 64 -16.96 3.80 7.49
CA GLY A 64 -16.25 4.16 8.72
C GLY A 64 -14.75 4.31 8.55
N ARG A 65 -14.21 4.13 7.33
CA ARG A 65 -12.79 4.33 7.03
C ARG A 65 -12.52 5.78 6.65
N ILE A 66 -11.25 6.18 6.71
CA ILE A 66 -10.81 7.47 6.17
C ILE A 66 -9.95 7.29 4.93
N ILE A 67 -10.02 8.26 4.03
CA ILE A 67 -9.02 8.46 2.97
C ILE A 67 -8.45 9.88 3.07
N PHE A 68 -7.25 10.06 2.56
CA PHE A 68 -6.58 11.34 2.43
C PHE A 68 -6.60 11.81 0.98
N ALA A 69 -6.61 13.13 0.80
CA ALA A 69 -6.22 13.80 -0.42
C ALA A 69 -5.08 14.76 -0.09
N ILE A 70 -3.88 14.47 -0.61
CA ILE A 70 -2.63 15.12 -0.20
C ILE A 70 -2.04 15.85 -1.42
N PRO A 71 -1.69 17.14 -1.34
CA PRO A 71 -0.86 17.80 -2.35
C PRO A 71 0.45 17.02 -2.54
N TYR A 72 0.79 16.68 -3.77
CA TYR A 72 1.88 15.74 -4.06
C TYR A 72 2.71 16.21 -5.24
N GLU A 73 4.04 16.26 -5.08
CA GLU A 73 5.01 16.62 -6.14
C GLU A 73 4.57 17.87 -6.95
N GLU A 74 4.10 18.90 -6.24
CA GLU A 74 3.62 20.22 -6.74
C GLU A 74 2.34 20.19 -7.59
N GLU A 75 2.27 19.32 -8.59
CA GLU A 75 1.26 19.30 -9.65
C GLU A 75 0.26 18.14 -9.53
N PHE A 76 0.27 17.40 -8.42
CA PHE A 76 -0.58 16.23 -8.23
C PHE A 76 -1.34 16.24 -6.91
N THR A 77 -2.34 15.36 -6.85
CA THR A 77 -3.04 15.00 -5.62
C THR A 77 -2.94 13.49 -5.44
N LEU A 78 -2.35 13.07 -4.33
CA LEU A 78 -2.28 11.68 -3.89
C LEU A 78 -3.53 11.35 -3.09
N ILE A 79 -4.28 10.32 -3.52
CA ILE A 79 -5.50 9.87 -2.87
C ILE A 79 -5.33 8.43 -2.39
N GLY A 80 -5.62 8.18 -1.11
CA GLY A 80 -5.55 6.83 -0.54
C GLY A 80 -5.96 6.78 0.93
N THR A 81 -6.13 5.60 1.52
CA THR A 81 -5.75 4.30 0.98
C THR A 81 -6.86 3.26 1.17
N THR A 82 -6.63 2.07 0.66
CA THR A 82 -7.47 0.88 0.79
C THR A 82 -6.94 -0.07 1.87
N ASP A 83 -7.78 -1.02 2.25
CA ASP A 83 -7.52 -1.99 3.31
C ASP A 83 -8.21 -3.29 2.89
N ARG A 84 -7.42 -4.26 2.44
CA ARG A 84 -7.89 -5.54 1.93
C ARG A 84 -6.87 -6.62 2.28
N ASP A 85 -7.34 -7.77 2.76
CA ASP A 85 -6.45 -8.92 2.92
C ASP A 85 -5.82 -9.33 1.60
N TYR A 86 -4.52 -9.65 1.63
CA TYR A 86 -3.74 -9.98 0.46
C TYR A 86 -3.05 -11.34 0.60
N PRO A 87 -3.52 -12.38 -0.12
CA PRO A 87 -2.99 -13.74 0.01
C PRO A 87 -1.81 -14.03 -0.95
N GLY A 88 -1.45 -13.10 -1.83
CA GLY A 88 -0.44 -13.30 -2.88
C GLY A 88 0.99 -12.98 -2.44
N ASP A 89 1.93 -13.06 -3.38
CA ASP A 89 3.31 -12.60 -3.17
C ASP A 89 3.33 -11.07 -3.00
N PRO A 90 3.87 -10.52 -1.88
CA PRO A 90 4.06 -9.09 -1.68
C PRO A 90 4.77 -8.37 -2.83
N HIS A 91 5.63 -9.06 -3.59
CA HIS A 91 6.34 -8.51 -4.74
C HIS A 91 5.40 -8.11 -5.88
N ASP A 92 4.33 -8.86 -6.08
CA ASP A 92 3.45 -8.72 -7.25
C ASP A 92 2.23 -7.83 -6.97
N VAL A 93 2.15 -7.23 -5.78
CA VAL A 93 1.00 -6.43 -5.35
C VAL A 93 0.76 -5.25 -6.30
N LYS A 94 -0.49 -5.15 -6.78
CA LYS A 94 -0.94 -4.07 -7.67
C LYS A 94 -2.35 -3.66 -7.31
N ILE A 95 -2.64 -2.39 -7.50
CA ILE A 95 -3.99 -1.85 -7.30
C ILE A 95 -4.97 -2.59 -8.20
N SER A 96 -6.13 -2.93 -7.65
CA SER A 96 -7.23 -3.54 -8.39
C SER A 96 -8.25 -2.51 -8.87
N ASP A 97 -9.05 -2.86 -9.88
CA ASP A 97 -10.14 -1.99 -10.36
C ASP A 97 -11.13 -1.63 -9.25
N THR A 98 -11.40 -2.55 -8.31
CA THR A 98 -12.28 -2.29 -7.16
C THR A 98 -11.70 -1.23 -6.22
N GLU A 99 -10.39 -1.21 -6.02
CA GLU A 99 -9.73 -0.19 -5.20
C GLU A 99 -9.72 1.17 -5.91
N ILE A 100 -9.50 1.19 -7.23
CA ILE A 100 -9.62 2.40 -8.05
C ILE A 100 -11.02 2.98 -7.91
N ASP A 101 -12.06 2.16 -8.08
CA ASP A 101 -13.45 2.58 -7.95
C ASP A 101 -13.77 3.12 -6.58
N TYR A 102 -13.31 2.42 -5.54
CA TYR A 102 -13.49 2.85 -4.16
C TYR A 102 -12.86 4.23 -3.92
N LEU A 103 -11.62 4.45 -4.34
CA LEU A 103 -10.91 5.71 -4.12
C LEU A 103 -11.52 6.86 -4.94
N CYS A 104 -11.88 6.61 -6.20
CA CYS A 104 -12.56 7.61 -7.03
C CYS A 104 -13.93 7.97 -6.45
N ALA A 105 -14.74 6.99 -6.05
CA ALA A 105 -16.06 7.23 -5.47
C ALA A 105 -15.97 8.00 -4.16
N ALA A 106 -15.13 7.53 -3.23
CA ALA A 106 -14.95 8.16 -1.92
C ALA A 106 -14.48 9.62 -2.05
N ALA A 107 -13.49 9.90 -2.90
CA ALA A 107 -13.03 11.28 -3.11
C ALA A 107 -14.09 12.16 -3.80
N SER A 108 -14.88 11.58 -4.71
CA SER A 108 -15.94 12.31 -5.44
C SER A 108 -17.11 12.74 -4.56
N GLU A 109 -17.31 12.13 -3.39
CA GLU A 109 -18.34 12.59 -2.44
C GLU A 109 -18.01 13.97 -1.84
N TYR A 110 -16.74 14.38 -1.86
CA TYR A 110 -16.26 15.61 -1.21
C TYR A 110 -15.80 16.68 -2.19
N PHE A 111 -15.22 16.31 -3.33
CA PHE A 111 -14.76 17.29 -4.32
C PHE A 111 -15.92 17.85 -5.17
N ALA A 112 -15.90 19.16 -5.39
CA ALA A 112 -16.88 19.84 -6.26
C ALA A 112 -16.85 19.29 -7.71
N GLN A 113 -15.67 18.89 -8.18
CA GLN A 113 -15.50 18.15 -9.43
C GLN A 113 -15.20 16.69 -9.10
N PRO A 114 -16.00 15.71 -9.55
CA PRO A 114 -15.75 14.30 -9.28
C PRO A 114 -14.35 13.86 -9.73
N VAL A 115 -13.78 12.87 -9.04
CA VAL A 115 -12.55 12.18 -9.45
C VAL A 115 -12.92 11.00 -10.34
N LYS A 116 -12.38 10.97 -11.55
CA LYS A 116 -12.64 9.92 -12.54
C LYS A 116 -11.40 9.06 -12.73
N ARG A 117 -11.61 7.81 -13.18
CA ARG A 117 -10.51 6.91 -13.54
C ARG A 117 -9.57 7.52 -14.59
N SER A 118 -10.12 8.34 -15.50
CA SER A 118 -9.36 9.06 -16.53
C SER A 118 -8.41 10.12 -15.99
N ASP A 119 -8.59 10.55 -14.74
CA ASP A 119 -7.76 11.59 -14.12
C ASP A 119 -6.47 11.00 -13.52
N ILE A 120 -6.40 9.66 -13.42
CA ILE A 120 -5.29 8.92 -12.81
C ILE A 120 -4.09 8.92 -13.76
N VAL A 121 -2.98 9.44 -13.26
CA VAL A 121 -1.69 9.47 -13.99
C VAL A 121 -0.72 8.42 -13.48
N TRP A 122 -0.88 7.97 -12.23
CA TRP A 122 -0.06 6.92 -11.64
C TRP A 122 -0.77 6.23 -10.49
N THR A 123 -0.31 5.03 -10.13
CA THR A 123 -0.82 4.25 -9.01
C THR A 123 0.31 3.48 -8.36
N TYR A 124 0.24 3.28 -7.05
CA TYR A 124 1.09 2.31 -6.37
C TYR A 124 0.29 1.53 -5.34
N SER A 125 0.81 0.36 -4.99
CA SER A 125 0.24 -0.53 -3.99
C SER A 125 1.35 -1.17 -3.18
N ALA A 126 1.04 -1.49 -1.93
CA ALA A 126 1.94 -2.17 -1.03
C ALA A 126 1.13 -3.03 -0.05
N VAL A 127 1.78 -3.96 0.61
CA VAL A 127 1.19 -4.75 1.70
C VAL A 127 1.77 -4.33 3.04
N ARG A 128 0.90 -4.22 4.03
CA ARG A 128 1.25 -3.95 5.42
C ARG A 128 1.37 -5.29 6.14
N PRO A 129 2.53 -5.62 6.73
CA PRO A 129 2.67 -6.79 7.60
C PRO A 129 2.12 -6.44 8.98
N LEU A 130 0.84 -6.69 9.21
CA LEU A 130 0.20 -6.42 10.50
C LEU A 130 0.36 -7.62 11.41
N TYR A 131 0.81 -7.39 12.63
CA TYR A 131 0.81 -8.42 13.66
C TYR A 131 -0.63 -8.63 14.14
N ASP A 132 -1.04 -9.90 14.27
CA ASP A 132 -2.33 -10.27 14.88
C ASP A 132 -2.21 -10.41 16.40
#